data_AF-A0A5K1AZP7-F1
#
_entry.id   AF-A0A5K1AZP7-F1
#
_cell.length_a   1.000
_cell.length_b   1.000
_cell.length_c   1.000
_cell.angle_alpha   90.00
_cell.angle_beta   90.00
_cell.angle_gamma   90.00
#
_symmetry.space_group_name_H-M   'P 1'
#
loop_
_entity.id
_entity.type
_entity.pdbx_description
1 polymer ?
#
loop_
_entity_poly.entity_id
_entity_poly.type
_entity_poly.pdbx_seq_one_letter_code
_entity_poly.pdbx_strand_id
1 'polypeptide(L)' 'HPGVVSVFPNKEHQLHTTRSWEFLGLESEGKTTPNSLWEKGHYGEDVIIGHFDT' A
#
# COMPACT_ATOMS: atom_id res chain seq x y z
N HIS A 1 29.69 -25.51 4.91
CA HIS A 1 28.45 -26.28 5.16
C HIS A 1 27.98 -26.86 3.83
N PRO A 2 28.05 -28.17 3.61
CA PRO A 2 27.49 -28.76 2.40
C PRO A 2 25.97 -28.54 2.41
N GLY A 3 25.41 -28.06 1.29
CA GLY A 3 23.96 -27.80 1.12
C GLY A 3 23.50 -26.34 1.15
N VAL A 4 24.39 -25.38 1.44
CA VAL A 4 24.03 -23.95 1.37
C VAL A 4 24.16 -23.43 -0.06
N VAL A 5 23.07 -22.92 -0.62
CA VAL A 5 23.03 -22.36 -1.99
C VAL A 5 23.51 -20.91 -2.02
N SER A 6 23.13 -20.09 -1.03
CA SER A 6 23.54 -18.69 -0.93
C SER A 6 23.33 -18.11 0.48
N VAL A 7 24.09 -17.06 0.81
CA VAL A 7 23.94 -16.26 2.03
C VAL A 7 24.00 -14.78 1.65
N PHE A 8 23.07 -13.97 2.17
CA PHE A 8 23.04 -12.53 1.94
C PHE A 8 23.07 -11.77 3.28
N PRO A 9 23.86 -10.69 3.40
CA PRO A 9 23.86 -9.85 4.60
C PRO A 9 22.52 -9.12 4.72
N ASN A 10 22.06 -8.97 5.96
CA ASN A 10 20.90 -8.14 6.26
C ASN A 10 21.17 -6.67 5.85
N LYS A 11 20.15 -5.99 5.33
CA LYS A 11 20.23 -4.59 4.92
C LYS A 11 19.17 -3.79 5.63
N GLU A 12 19.55 -2.61 6.13
CA GLU A 12 18.59 -1.62 6.61
C GLU A 12 17.87 -0.97 5.42
N HIS A 13 16.56 -0.81 5.54
CA HIS A 13 15.73 -0.14 4.55
C HIS A 13 15.11 1.11 5.18
N GLN A 14 15.24 2.26 4.51
CA GLN A 14 14.58 3.49 4.96
C GLN A 14 13.12 3.50 4.52
N LEU A 15 12.23 3.86 5.44
CA LEU A 15 10.81 4.04 5.14
C LEU A 15 10.61 5.30 4.30
N HIS A 16 9.85 5.15 3.21
CA HIS A 16 9.38 6.26 2.39
C HIS A 16 7.85 6.25 2.38
N THR A 17 7.23 6.68 3.47
CA THR A 17 5.75 6.75 3.57
C THR A 17 5.24 8.12 3.14
N THR A 18 4.19 8.12 2.31
CA THR A 18 3.39 9.31 1.99
C THR A 18 1.93 8.98 2.32
N ARG A 19 1.15 9.95 2.85
CA ARG A 19 -0.27 9.73 3.14
C ARG A 19 -1.04 9.56 1.83
N SER A 20 -1.35 8.31 1.47
CA SER A 20 -1.66 7.92 0.10
C SER A 20 -3.01 8.43 -0.41
N TRP A 21 -4.02 8.59 0.45
CA TRP A 21 -5.39 8.94 0.01
C TRP A 21 -5.59 10.43 -0.26
N GLU A 22 -5.08 11.29 0.63
CA GLU A 22 -5.01 12.74 0.41
C GLU A 22 -4.17 13.07 -0.83
N PHE A 23 -3.05 12.36 -1.02
CA PHE A 23 -2.16 12.56 -2.18
C PHE A 23 -2.83 12.22 -3.52
N LEU A 24 -3.68 11.19 -3.55
CA LEU A 24 -4.37 10.76 -4.78
C LEU A 24 -5.65 11.57 -5.07
N GLY A 25 -6.06 12.48 -4.17
CA GLY A 25 -7.28 13.29 -4.34
C GLY A 25 -8.57 12.47 -4.39
N LEU A 26 -8.54 11.27 -3.82
CA LEU A 26 -9.67 10.33 -3.84
C LEU A 26 -10.67 10.59 -2.70
N GLU A 27 -10.30 11.44 -1.73
CA GLU A 27 -11.15 11.88 -0.64
C GLU A 27 -10.98 13.38 -0.36
N SER A 28 -12.01 13.99 0.23
CA SER A 28 -11.96 15.34 0.77
C SER A 28 -12.62 15.33 2.14
N GLU A 29 -11.87 15.72 3.19
CA GLU A 29 -12.36 15.74 4.57
C GLU A 29 -12.94 14.39 5.04
N GLY A 30 -12.32 13.28 4.61
CA GLY A 30 -12.77 11.91 4.94
C GLY A 30 -14.08 11.50 4.25
N LYS A 31 -14.51 12.24 3.23
CA LYS A 31 -15.71 11.93 2.43
C LYS A 31 -15.34 11.68 0.98
N THR A 32 -16.01 10.69 0.40
CA THR A 32 -15.96 10.41 -1.03
C THR A 32 -17.10 11.16 -1.73
N THR A 33 -16.87 11.62 -2.95
CA THR A 33 -17.91 12.28 -3.76
C THR A 33 -18.76 11.25 -4.51
N PRO A 34 -20.03 11.56 -4.83
CA PRO A 34 -20.83 10.72 -5.71
C PRO A 34 -20.16 10.54 -7.08
N ASN A 35 -20.23 9.35 -7.67
CA ASN A 35 -19.54 8.94 -8.89
C ASN A 35 -17.99 8.91 -8.79
N SER A 36 -17.44 8.90 -7.57
CA SER A 36 -15.99 8.77 -7.35
C SER A 36 -15.46 7.41 -7.79
N LEU A 37 -14.13 7.32 -7.94
CA LEU A 37 -13.45 6.05 -8.26
C LEU A 37 -13.67 4.99 -7.17
N TRP A 38 -13.92 5.39 -5.92
CA TRP A 38 -14.27 4.49 -4.84
C TRP A 38 -15.60 3.77 -5.07
N GLU A 39 -16.64 4.51 -5.45
CA GLU A 39 -17.95 3.94 -5.75
C GLU A 39 -17.87 3.02 -6.98
N LYS A 40 -17.19 3.49 -8.04
CA LYS A 40 -17.00 2.70 -9.28
C LYS A 40 -16.17 1.43 -9.08
N GLY A 41 -15.25 1.45 -8.12
CA GLY A 41 -14.41 0.30 -7.76
C GLY A 41 -15.01 -0.57 -6.66
N HIS A 42 -16.28 -0.39 -6.30
CA HIS A 42 -16.94 -1.10 -5.21
C HIS A 42 -16.13 -1.08 -3.90
N TYR A 43 -15.47 0.04 -3.63
CA TYR A 43 -14.61 0.24 -2.45
C TYR A 43 -13.52 -0.83 -2.28
N GLY A 44 -13.08 -1.47 -3.37
CA GLY A 44 -12.07 -2.52 -3.34
C GLY A 44 -12.62 -3.91 -3.01
N GLU A 45 -13.88 -4.17 -3.34
CA GLU A 45 -14.45 -5.53 -3.31
C GLU A 45 -13.51 -6.51 -4.04
N ASP A 46 -13.25 -7.65 -3.39
CA ASP A 46 -12.34 -8.71 -3.85
C ASP A 46 -10.87 -8.29 -4.08
N VAL A 47 -10.43 -7.16 -3.51
CA VAL A 47 -9.03 -6.71 -3.55
C VAL A 47 -8.33 -6.94 -2.22
N ILE A 48 -7.13 -7.54 -2.26
CA ILE A 48 -6.24 -7.68 -1.11
C ILE A 48 -5.09 -6.69 -1.22
N ILE A 49 -4.92 -5.84 -0.21
CA ILE A 49 -3.79 -4.89 -0.10
C ILE A 49 -2.89 -5.33 1.05
N GLY A 50 -1.68 -5.76 0.74
CA GLY A 50 -0.64 -6.07 1.73
C GLY A 50 0.14 -4.82 2.10
N HIS A 51 0.06 -4.40 3.37
CA HIS A 51 0.81 -3.26 3.90
C HIS A 51 1.97 -3.75 4.77
N PHE A 52 3.20 -3.50 4.32
CA PHE A 52 4.41 -3.70 5.12
C PHE A 52 4.96 -2.33 5.47
N ASP A 53 4.60 -1.89 6.67
CA ASP A 53 4.98 -0.62 7.27
C ASP A 53 5.30 -0.91 8.75
N THR A 54 5.74 0.10 9.48
CA THR A 54 6.30 -0.02 10.83
C THR A 54 5.47 -0.85 11.81
#